data_AF-A0A935N164-F1
#
_entry.id   AF-A0A935N164-F1
#
_cell.length_a   1.000
_cell.length_b   1.000
_cell.length_c   1.000
_cell.angle_alpha   90.00
_cell.angle_beta   90.00
_cell.angle_gamma   90.00
#
_symmetry.space_group_name_H-M   'P 1'
#
loop_
_entity.id
_entity.type
_entity.pdbx_description
1 polymer ?
#
loop_
_entity_poly.entity_id
_entity_poly.type
_entity_poly.pdbx_seq_one_letter_code
_entity_poly.pdbx_strand_id
1 'polypeptide(L)'
;MRHFGLFAFAMLILAITSISATAQRKTTKKKPKQPTVVKTIPPLDVRAAREKVDVQLENVKRFVDEYGPKADALELLDKAFATKTVSEAILTKHASNKRFTIQTIRNLRDGLSALESEFRTKPLLQKYLVNIQGITDLATQSADLASSGKFVAAKDPLRDIAMKLTDTLAVLPK
;
A
#
# COMPACT_ATOMS: atom_id res chain seq x y z
N MET A 1 59.46 -46.51 -63.23
CA MET A 1 59.97 -47.07 -61.95
C MET A 1 58.83 -46.92 -60.94
N ARG A 2 58.18 -48.03 -60.54
CA ARG A 2 58.37 -48.70 -59.23
C ARG A 2 57.68 -47.90 -58.10
N HIS A 3 56.64 -48.32 -57.37
CA HIS A 3 55.99 -49.59 -57.00
C HIS A 3 54.52 -49.28 -56.60
N PHE A 4 53.48 -50.02 -57.00
CA PHE A 4 52.95 -51.31 -56.47
C PHE A 4 52.22 -51.24 -55.11
N GLY A 5 50.97 -51.76 -55.07
CA GLY A 5 50.19 -52.09 -53.87
C GLY A 5 48.75 -51.57 -53.92
N LEU A 6 47.75 -52.18 -54.59
CA LEU A 6 47.18 -53.53 -54.50
C LEU A 6 46.27 -53.73 -53.26
N PHE A 7 44.95 -53.65 -53.46
CA PHE A 7 43.85 -54.40 -52.82
C PHE A 7 42.53 -53.90 -53.49
N ALA A 8 41.93 -54.58 -54.48
CA ALA A 8 41.08 -55.78 -54.38
C ALA A 8 39.86 -55.53 -53.46
N PHE A 9 38.58 -55.79 -53.77
CA PHE A 9 37.89 -56.55 -54.82
C PHE A 9 36.37 -56.45 -54.54
N ALA A 10 35.51 -56.41 -55.57
CA ALA A 10 34.07 -56.78 -55.59
C ALA A 10 33.08 -56.00 -54.67
N MET A 11 31.77 -55.83 -54.92
CA MET A 11 30.76 -56.39 -55.84
C MET A 11 29.56 -55.41 -55.75
N LEU A 12 29.04 -54.84 -56.85
CA LEU A 12 27.83 -55.25 -57.59
C LEU A 12 26.47 -55.03 -56.88
N ILE A 13 25.48 -54.60 -57.70
CA ILE A 13 24.00 -54.58 -57.53
C ILE A 13 23.43 -53.21 -57.10
N LEU A 14 23.02 -52.31 -58.01
CA LEU A 14 21.78 -52.29 -58.83
C LEU A 14 20.50 -51.99 -58.03
N ALA A 15 19.96 -50.77 -58.13
CA ALA A 15 18.51 -50.52 -58.18
C ALA A 15 18.19 -49.05 -58.50
N ILE A 16 17.43 -48.89 -59.57
CA ILE A 16 16.70 -47.70 -60.03
C ILE A 16 15.57 -47.39 -59.04
N THR A 17 15.28 -46.12 -58.75
CA THR A 17 13.89 -45.62 -58.52
C THR A 17 13.80 -44.09 -58.40
N SER A 18 13.11 -43.51 -59.38
CA SER A 18 12.06 -42.47 -59.31
C SER A 18 12.15 -41.25 -58.38
N ILE A 19 12.07 -40.10 -59.06
CA ILE A 19 11.75 -38.73 -58.65
C ILE A 19 10.50 -38.64 -57.75
N SER A 20 10.54 -37.74 -56.75
CA SER A 20 9.35 -37.03 -56.27
C SER A 20 9.75 -35.67 -55.70
N ALA A 21 9.49 -34.62 -56.48
CA ALA A 21 9.59 -33.22 -56.05
C ALA A 21 8.42 -32.90 -55.12
N THR A 22 8.70 -32.60 -53.85
CA THR A 22 7.69 -32.12 -52.90
C THR A 22 7.67 -30.59 -52.92
N ALA A 23 6.62 -30.02 -53.51
CA ALA A 23 6.32 -28.60 -53.42
C ALA A 23 6.00 -28.24 -51.96
N GLN A 24 6.91 -27.54 -51.27
CA GLN A 24 6.68 -27.02 -49.93
C GLN A 24 5.66 -25.88 -49.98
N ARG A 25 4.44 -26.16 -49.55
CA ARG A 25 3.41 -25.14 -49.29
C ARG A 25 3.82 -24.36 -48.03
N LYS A 26 4.39 -23.18 -48.20
CA LYS A 26 4.69 -22.24 -47.10
C LYS A 26 3.39 -21.91 -46.37
N THR A 27 3.21 -22.46 -45.18
CA THR A 27 2.15 -22.09 -44.25
C THR A 27 2.52 -20.75 -43.62
N THR A 28 1.82 -19.68 -44.01
CA THR A 28 1.93 -18.39 -43.33
C THR A 28 1.39 -18.56 -41.91
N LYS A 29 2.28 -18.70 -40.93
CA LYS A 29 1.92 -18.66 -39.50
C LYS A 29 1.26 -17.30 -39.22
N LYS A 30 -0.04 -17.31 -38.91
CA LYS A 30 -0.74 -16.12 -38.40
C LYS A 30 -0.08 -15.72 -37.09
N LYS A 31 0.48 -14.50 -37.06
CA LYS A 31 1.04 -13.87 -35.86
C LYS A 31 -0.08 -13.81 -34.80
N PRO A 32 0.14 -14.31 -33.56
CA PRO A 32 -0.88 -14.23 -32.52
C PRO A 32 -1.28 -12.76 -32.31
N LYS A 33 -2.59 -12.48 -32.36
CA LYS A 33 -3.12 -11.16 -32.03
C LYS A 33 -2.70 -10.84 -30.60
N GLN A 34 -1.95 -9.75 -30.45
CA GLN A 34 -1.58 -9.21 -29.15
C GLN A 34 -2.89 -8.89 -28.39
N PRO A 35 -3.08 -9.41 -27.17
CA PRO A 35 -4.32 -9.15 -26.44
C PRO A 35 -4.44 -7.66 -26.20
N THR A 36 -5.56 -7.09 -26.64
CA THR A 36 -5.93 -5.70 -26.36
C THR A 36 -5.96 -5.54 -24.84
N VAL A 37 -5.12 -4.66 -24.30
CA VAL A 37 -5.13 -4.33 -22.87
C VAL A 37 -6.44 -3.59 -22.60
N VAL A 38 -7.48 -4.33 -22.22
CA VAL A 38 -8.71 -3.73 -21.72
C VAL A 38 -8.37 -3.18 -20.34
N LYS A 39 -8.40 -1.85 -20.17
CA LYS A 39 -8.38 -1.23 -18.84
C LYS A 39 -9.64 -1.69 -18.11
N THR A 40 -9.52 -2.74 -17.31
CA THR A 40 -10.60 -3.21 -16.44
C THR A 40 -10.76 -2.21 -15.31
N ILE A 41 -11.95 -1.61 -15.21
CA ILE A 41 -12.31 -0.74 -14.10
C ILE A 41 -12.25 -1.58 -12.82
N PRO A 42 -11.59 -1.11 -11.74
CA PRO A 42 -11.51 -1.89 -10.51
C PRO A 42 -12.90 -2.13 -9.91
N PRO A 43 -13.09 -3.25 -9.17
CA PRO A 43 -14.36 -3.51 -8.49
C PRO A 43 -14.79 -2.34 -7.60
N LEU A 44 -16.10 -2.11 -7.50
CA LEU A 44 -16.66 -0.98 -6.75
C LEU A 44 -16.16 -0.92 -5.31
N ASP A 45 -16.07 -2.06 -4.62
CA ASP A 45 -15.57 -2.13 -3.24
C ASP A 45 -14.13 -1.64 -3.11
N VAL A 46 -13.28 -1.91 -4.10
CA VAL A 46 -11.88 -1.50 -4.10
C VAL A 46 -11.77 0.00 -4.34
N ARG A 47 -12.61 0.55 -5.22
CA ARG A 47 -12.68 2.01 -5.47
C ARG A 47 -13.20 2.75 -4.24
N ALA A 48 -14.26 2.24 -3.61
CA ALA A 48 -14.80 2.81 -2.38
C ALA A 48 -13.81 2.73 -1.22
N ALA A 49 -13.07 1.62 -1.10
CA ALA A 49 -12.00 1.50 -0.12
C ALA A 49 -10.87 2.52 -0.37
N ARG A 50 -10.46 2.71 -1.62
CA ARG A 50 -9.45 3.73 -1.98
C ARG A 50 -9.87 5.12 -1.52
N GLU A 51 -11.11 5.51 -1.81
CA GLU A 51 -11.66 6.80 -1.38
C GLU A 51 -11.60 6.95 0.15
N LYS A 52 -12.02 5.91 0.89
CA LYS A 52 -11.96 5.93 2.36
C LYS A 52 -10.53 6.03 2.90
N VAL A 53 -9.57 5.34 2.29
CA VAL A 53 -8.15 5.45 2.66
C VAL A 53 -7.66 6.88 2.44
N ASP A 54 -8.02 7.50 1.32
CA ASP A 54 -7.63 8.88 0.99
C ASP A 54 -8.21 9.89 1.99
N VAL A 55 -9.50 9.78 2.31
CA VAL A 55 -10.17 10.60 3.32
C VAL A 55 -9.51 10.44 4.69
N GLN A 56 -9.21 9.21 5.12
CA GLN A 56 -8.53 8.99 6.41
C GLN A 56 -7.11 9.53 6.40
N LEU A 57 -6.39 9.43 5.28
CA LEU A 57 -5.06 10.01 5.14
C LEU A 57 -5.10 11.54 5.29
N GLU A 58 -6.06 12.20 4.66
CA GLU A 58 -6.24 13.65 4.79
C GLU A 58 -6.56 14.04 6.23
N ASN A 59 -7.47 13.32 6.89
CA ASN A 59 -7.82 13.59 8.29
C ASN A 59 -6.61 13.45 9.23
N VAL A 60 -5.80 12.41 9.04
CA VAL A 60 -4.58 12.19 9.82
C VAL A 60 -3.54 13.28 9.54
N LYS A 61 -3.30 13.64 8.28
CA LYS A 61 -2.38 14.73 7.91
C LYS A 61 -2.82 16.05 8.51
N ARG A 62 -4.11 16.39 8.38
CA ARG A 62 -4.67 17.60 8.98
C ARG A 62 -4.44 17.65 10.48
N PHE A 63 -4.60 16.53 11.18
CA PHE A 63 -4.25 16.45 12.59
C PHE A 63 -2.78 16.78 12.84
N VAL A 64 -1.86 16.11 12.13
CA VAL A 64 -0.42 16.30 12.31
C VAL A 64 0.00 17.75 12.01
N ASP A 65 -0.54 18.35 10.96
CA ASP A 65 -0.14 19.68 10.47
C ASP A 65 -0.82 20.82 11.25
N GLU A 66 -2.13 20.77 11.45
CA GLU A 66 -2.88 21.85 12.10
C GLU A 66 -2.93 21.74 13.62
N TYR A 67 -2.95 20.51 14.14
CA TYR A 67 -3.14 20.24 15.57
C TYR A 67 -1.84 19.84 16.27
N GLY A 68 -0.84 19.39 15.52
CA GLY A 68 0.50 19.13 16.03
C GLY A 68 1.13 20.33 16.77
N PRO A 69 1.14 21.56 16.22
CA PRO A 69 1.69 22.72 16.92
C PRO A 69 0.89 23.10 18.18
N LYS A 70 -0.43 22.86 18.16
CA LYS A 70 -1.30 23.11 19.33
C LYS A 70 -1.02 22.12 20.45
N ALA A 71 -0.77 20.86 20.11
CA ALA A 71 -0.33 19.82 21.05
C ALA A 71 0.97 20.19 21.77
N ASP A 72 1.96 20.72 21.05
CA ASP A 72 3.22 21.17 21.64
C ASP A 72 3.00 22.32 22.64
N ALA A 73 2.12 23.28 22.29
CA ALA A 73 1.72 24.36 23.18
C ALA A 73 0.98 23.87 24.43
N LEU A 74 0.17 22.80 24.33
CA LEU A 74 -0.57 22.24 25.46
C LEU A 74 0.39 21.70 26.54
N GLU A 75 1.39 20.91 26.14
CA GLU A 75 2.38 20.39 27.09
C GLU A 75 3.24 21.50 27.71
N LEU A 76 3.60 22.51 26.92
CA LEU A 76 4.38 23.65 27.43
C LEU A 76 3.59 24.44 28.48
N LEU A 77 2.30 24.68 28.24
CA LEU A 77 1.40 25.35 29.18
C LEU A 77 1.22 24.52 30.45
N ASP A 78 1.14 23.19 30.38
CA ASP A 78 1.08 22.32 31.55
C ASP A 78 2.29 22.50 32.48
N LYS A 79 3.49 22.52 31.90
CA LYS A 79 4.74 22.73 32.66
C LYS A 79 4.77 24.14 33.27
N ALA A 80 4.27 25.14 32.54
CA ALA A 80 4.21 26.51 33.04
C ALA A 80 3.21 26.66 34.21
N PHE A 81 2.06 26.00 34.14
CA PHE A 81 1.04 26.05 35.19
C PHE A 81 1.44 25.30 36.45
N ALA A 82 2.28 24.27 36.34
CA ALA A 82 2.82 23.56 37.50
C ALA A 82 3.67 24.45 38.43
N THR A 83 4.13 25.61 37.96
CA THR A 83 5.06 26.49 38.69
C THR A 83 4.53 27.91 38.92
N LYS A 84 3.32 28.22 38.45
CA LYS A 84 2.78 29.60 38.47
C LYS A 84 1.28 29.63 38.76
N THR A 85 0.84 30.68 39.46
CA THR A 85 -0.59 31.00 39.59
C THR A 85 -1.10 31.62 38.28
N VAL A 86 -2.18 31.06 37.76
CA VAL A 86 -2.75 31.42 36.45
C VAL A 86 -4.24 31.70 36.65
N SER A 87 -4.82 32.59 35.85
CA SER A 87 -6.25 32.91 35.97
C SER A 87 -7.13 31.71 35.61
N GLU A 88 -8.30 31.62 36.25
CA GLU A 88 -9.27 30.55 36.04
C GLU A 88 -9.76 30.46 34.58
N ALA A 89 -9.89 31.61 33.92
CA ALA A 89 -10.28 31.68 32.51
C ALA A 89 -9.25 30.97 31.59
N ILE A 90 -7.96 31.13 31.88
CA ILE A 90 -6.88 30.47 31.12
C ILE A 90 -6.87 28.97 31.40
N LEU A 91 -7.03 28.56 32.67
CA LEU A 91 -7.11 27.15 33.05
C LEU A 91 -8.29 26.43 32.37
N THR A 92 -9.46 27.05 32.36
CA THR A 92 -10.67 26.51 31.71
C THR A 92 -10.48 26.35 30.21
N LYS A 93 -9.93 27.37 29.53
CA LYS A 93 -9.65 27.31 28.09
C LYS A 93 -8.63 26.21 27.76
N HIS A 94 -7.59 26.09 28.58
CA HIS A 94 -6.57 25.05 28.41
C HIS A 94 -7.15 23.64 28.58
N ALA A 95 -7.93 23.41 29.62
CA ALA A 95 -8.62 22.13 29.84
C ALA A 95 -9.58 21.80 28.68
N SER A 96 -10.30 22.79 28.16
CA SER A 96 -11.17 22.62 26.98
C SER A 96 -10.38 22.19 25.75
N ASN A 97 -9.26 22.87 25.45
CA ASN A 97 -8.40 22.52 24.33
C ASN A 97 -7.85 21.08 24.44
N LYS A 98 -7.42 20.66 25.64
CA LYS A 98 -6.99 19.26 25.86
C LYS A 98 -8.09 18.26 25.55
N ARG A 99 -9.29 18.49 26.10
CA ARG A 99 -10.44 17.59 25.90
C ARG A 99 -10.80 17.52 24.42
N PHE A 100 -10.77 18.65 23.73
CA PHE A 100 -10.98 18.70 22.30
C PHE A 100 -9.94 17.87 21.54
N THR A 101 -8.64 18.07 21.80
CA THR A 101 -7.56 17.30 21.14
C THR A 101 -7.68 15.80 21.39
N ILE A 102 -7.94 15.38 22.63
CA ILE A 102 -8.14 13.96 22.97
C ILE A 102 -9.34 13.40 22.22
N GLN A 103 -10.44 14.14 22.15
CA GLN A 103 -11.63 13.70 21.43
C GLN A 103 -11.37 13.57 19.92
N THR A 104 -10.62 14.51 19.32
CA THR A 104 -10.25 14.42 17.91
C THR A 104 -9.44 13.16 17.62
N ILE A 105 -8.45 12.82 18.46
CA ILE A 105 -7.65 11.60 18.28
C ILE A 105 -8.51 10.34 18.44
N ARG A 106 -9.46 10.33 19.39
CA ARG A 106 -10.40 9.20 19.55
C ARG A 106 -11.30 9.02 18.33
N ASN A 107 -11.80 10.12 17.77
CA ASN A 107 -12.61 10.06 16.53
C ASN A 107 -11.78 9.51 15.35
N LEU A 108 -10.51 9.90 15.24
CA LEU A 108 -9.59 9.33 14.24
C LEU A 108 -9.40 7.83 14.47
N ARG A 109 -9.14 7.40 15.70
CA ARG A 109 -9.01 5.98 16.05
C ARG A 109 -10.23 5.18 15.62
N ASP A 110 -11.43 5.68 15.88
CA ASP A 110 -12.67 4.98 15.53
C ASP A 110 -12.82 4.85 14.00
N GLY A 111 -12.49 5.91 13.25
CA GLY A 111 -12.46 5.88 11.78
C GLY A 111 -11.42 4.92 11.20
N LEU A 112 -10.22 4.89 11.78
CA LEU A 112 -9.13 4.00 11.37
C LEU A 112 -9.43 2.53 11.71
N SER A 113 -10.05 2.28 12.86
CA SER A 113 -10.51 0.94 13.26
C SER A 113 -11.57 0.40 12.31
N ALA A 114 -12.56 1.23 11.95
CA ALA A 114 -13.55 0.88 10.96
C ALA A 114 -12.90 0.57 9.59
N LEU A 115 -11.95 1.39 9.15
CA LEU A 115 -11.23 1.18 7.90
C LEU A 115 -10.44 -0.14 7.90
N GLU A 116 -9.66 -0.42 8.94
CA GLU A 116 -8.90 -1.67 9.03
C GLU A 116 -9.83 -2.89 9.09
N SER A 117 -10.95 -2.79 9.81
CA SER A 117 -11.99 -3.83 9.85
C SER A 117 -12.57 -4.13 8.48
N GLU A 118 -12.81 -3.12 7.63
CA GLU A 118 -13.26 -3.33 6.25
C GLU A 118 -12.25 -4.12 5.42
N PHE A 119 -10.95 -3.83 5.55
CA PHE A 119 -9.89 -4.56 4.85
C PHE A 119 -9.78 -6.02 5.31
N ARG A 120 -10.04 -6.28 6.60
CA ARG A 120 -10.05 -7.64 7.16
C ARG A 120 -11.25 -8.46 6.69
N THR A 121 -12.42 -7.82 6.63
CA THR A 121 -13.71 -8.52 6.44
C THR A 121 -14.12 -8.66 4.98
N LYS A 122 -13.67 -7.76 4.09
CA LYS A 122 -14.02 -7.81 2.65
C LYS A 122 -12.99 -8.65 1.87
N PRO A 123 -13.40 -9.77 1.22
CA PRO A 123 -12.46 -10.67 0.53
C PRO A 123 -11.59 -9.97 -0.53
N LEU A 124 -12.17 -9.01 -1.27
CA LEU A 124 -11.44 -8.26 -2.30
C LEU A 124 -10.34 -7.34 -1.75
N LEU A 125 -10.43 -6.97 -0.46
CA LEU A 125 -9.50 -6.06 0.20
C LEU A 125 -8.42 -6.78 1.01
N GLN A 126 -8.63 -8.05 1.38
CA GLN A 126 -7.71 -8.81 2.23
C GLN A 126 -6.28 -8.85 1.68
N LYS A 127 -6.09 -8.89 0.37
CA LYS A 127 -4.76 -8.85 -0.26
C LYS A 127 -3.99 -7.54 -0.01
N TYR A 128 -4.69 -6.45 0.32
CA TYR A 128 -4.08 -5.16 0.65
C TYR A 128 -3.97 -4.95 2.17
N LEU A 129 -4.50 -5.88 2.98
CA LEU A 129 -4.50 -5.76 4.44
C LEU A 129 -3.09 -5.56 4.99
N VAL A 130 -2.08 -6.22 4.41
CA VAL A 130 -0.67 -6.11 4.84
C VAL A 130 -0.15 -4.67 4.86
N ASN A 131 -0.66 -3.79 3.98
CA ASN A 131 -0.24 -2.39 3.90
C ASN A 131 -0.88 -1.53 4.99
N ILE A 132 -2.08 -1.88 5.42
CA ILE A 132 -2.87 -1.08 6.38
C ILE A 132 -2.93 -1.71 7.78
N GLN A 133 -2.50 -2.96 7.94
CA GLN A 133 -2.58 -3.64 9.22
C GLN A 133 -1.81 -2.91 10.32
N GLY A 134 -2.41 -2.84 11.50
CA GLY A 134 -1.86 -2.22 12.70
C GLY A 134 -2.17 -0.74 12.85
N ILE A 135 -2.89 -0.10 11.92
CA ILE A 135 -3.29 1.31 12.07
C ILE A 135 -4.20 1.53 13.28
N THR A 136 -5.01 0.53 13.66
CA THR A 136 -5.87 0.60 14.85
C THR A 136 -5.04 0.64 16.13
N ASP A 137 -3.97 -0.15 16.19
CA ASP A 137 -3.08 -0.21 17.36
C ASP A 137 -2.29 1.09 17.50
N LEU A 138 -1.76 1.62 16.39
CA LEU A 138 -1.09 2.93 16.36
C LEU A 138 -2.04 4.06 16.78
N ALA A 139 -3.29 4.02 16.34
CA ALA A 139 -4.27 5.05 16.70
C ALA A 139 -4.66 4.96 18.18
N THR A 140 -4.73 3.74 18.71
CA THR A 140 -4.93 3.50 20.15
C THR A 140 -3.75 4.03 20.95
N GLN A 141 -2.52 3.73 20.54
CA GLN A 141 -1.30 4.26 21.15
C GLN A 141 -1.28 5.80 21.16
N SER A 142 -1.65 6.45 20.06
CA SER A 142 -1.77 7.91 20.00
C SER A 142 -2.82 8.44 21.00
N ALA A 143 -3.98 7.80 21.06
CA ALA A 143 -5.06 8.19 21.98
C ALA A 143 -4.65 8.04 23.46
N ASP A 144 -3.90 6.98 23.79
CA ASP A 144 -3.39 6.73 25.15
C ASP A 144 -2.32 7.75 25.54
N LEU A 145 -1.39 8.04 24.64
CA LEU A 145 -0.37 9.09 24.83
C LEU A 145 -1.03 10.45 25.10
N ALA A 146 -1.99 10.86 24.27
CA ALA A 146 -2.71 12.11 24.47
C ALA A 146 -3.54 12.12 25.76
N SER A 147 -4.17 11.00 26.11
CA SER A 147 -4.92 10.86 27.38
C SER A 147 -3.99 10.96 28.60
N SER A 148 -2.72 10.57 28.46
CA SER A 148 -1.67 10.73 29.48
C SER A 148 -1.02 12.12 29.51
N GLY A 149 -1.50 13.06 28.70
CA GLY A 149 -0.95 14.42 28.59
C GLY A 149 0.32 14.52 27.74
N LYS A 150 0.71 13.44 27.03
CA LYS A 150 1.86 13.39 26.12
C LYS A 150 1.44 13.69 24.68
N PHE A 151 0.92 14.89 24.45
CA PHE A 151 0.42 15.34 23.14
C PHE A 151 1.48 15.42 22.04
N VAL A 152 2.73 15.74 22.36
CA VAL A 152 3.85 15.77 21.40
C VAL A 152 4.14 14.36 20.91
N ALA A 153 4.29 13.41 21.85
CA ALA A 153 4.56 12.01 21.54
C ALA A 153 3.39 11.33 20.80
N ALA A 154 2.15 11.77 21.05
CA ALA A 154 0.97 11.26 20.37
C ALA A 154 0.98 11.49 18.85
N LYS A 155 1.84 12.36 18.32
CA LYS A 155 1.97 12.65 16.89
C LYS A 155 2.68 11.53 16.12
N ASP A 156 3.63 10.85 16.75
CA ASP A 156 4.47 9.89 16.02
C ASP A 156 3.70 8.67 15.51
N PRO A 157 2.83 8.01 16.31
CA PRO A 157 1.99 6.93 15.78
C PRO A 157 1.06 7.40 14.65
N LEU A 158 0.60 8.65 14.67
CA LEU A 158 -0.24 9.23 13.61
C LEU A 158 0.54 9.46 12.31
N ARG A 159 1.83 9.81 12.41
CA ARG A 159 2.72 9.89 11.23
C ARG A 159 2.92 8.52 10.60
N ASP A 160 3.13 7.49 11.41
CA ASP A 160 3.26 6.11 10.94
C ASP A 160 1.96 5.62 10.26
N ILE A 161 0.80 6.00 10.79
CA ILE A 161 -0.49 5.77 10.13
C ILE A 161 -0.54 6.47 8.77
N ALA A 162 -0.15 7.73 8.67
CA ALA A 162 -0.15 8.46 7.40
C ALA A 162 0.74 7.79 6.36
N MET A 163 1.89 7.24 6.76
CA MET A 163 2.76 6.46 5.89
C MET A 163 2.06 5.19 5.39
N LYS A 164 1.48 4.38 6.29
CA LYS A 164 0.74 3.16 5.93
C LYS A 164 -0.42 3.42 4.98
N LEU A 165 -1.20 4.48 5.22
CA LEU A 165 -2.31 4.87 4.34
C LEU A 165 -1.79 5.32 2.97
N THR A 166 -0.67 6.04 2.92
CA THR A 166 0.00 6.42 1.66
C THR A 166 0.44 5.18 0.87
N ASP A 167 1.10 4.22 1.54
CA ASP A 167 1.53 2.96 0.92
C ASP A 167 0.34 2.14 0.42
N THR A 168 -0.76 2.15 1.18
CA THR A 168 -2.01 1.48 0.78
C THR A 168 -2.59 2.10 -0.49
N LEU A 169 -2.61 3.44 -0.61
CA LEU A 169 -3.07 4.14 -1.83
C LEU A 169 -2.18 3.87 -3.05
N ALA A 170 -0.89 3.59 -2.84
CA ALA A 170 0.06 3.27 -3.89
C ALA A 170 -0.22 1.89 -4.51
N VAL A 171 -0.68 0.93 -3.72
CA VAL A 171 -0.96 -0.44 -4.18
C VAL A 171 -2.43 -0.67 -4.58
N LEU A 172 -3.37 0.15 -4.08
CA LEU A 172 -4.75 0.10 -4.53
C LEU A 172 -4.84 0.54 -6.00
N PRO A 173 -5.64 -0.14 -6.83
CA PRO A 173 -5.87 0.29 -8.21
C PRO A 173 -6.69 1.59 -8.24
N LYS A 174 -6.51 2.37 -9.31
CA LYS A 174 -7.24 3.61 -9.59
C LYS A 174 -8.47 3.34 -10.45
#